data_AF-A0A926XNF1-F1
#
_entry.id   AF-A0A926XNF1-F1
#
_cell.length_a   1.000
_cell.length_b   1.000
_cell.length_c   1.000
_cell.angle_alpha   90.00
_cell.angle_beta   90.00
_cell.angle_gamma   90.00
#
_symmetry.space_group_name_H-M   'P 1'
#
loop_
_entity.id
_entity.type
_entity.pdbx_description
1 polymer ?
#
loop_
_entity_poly.entity_id
_entity_poly.type
_entity_poly.pdbx_seq_one_letter_code
_entity_poly.pdbx_strand_id
1 'polypeptide(L)'
;MSTTPKGMSILEMYRWYRSNKLIVNRRYQRKLVWTKAEKAGLIQSLLLNYPIPLILLGGFKTNEEEETYEIIDGMQRLNAIFGFIENEFSVDDKFFDITKHPLAHELSKKGVFEPADSAKSVFLRQALVLTS
;
A
#
# COMPACT_ATOMS: atom_id res chain seq x y z
N MET A 1 -14.45 19.31 10.63
CA MET A 1 -13.56 18.81 9.57
C MET A 1 -14.42 18.09 8.55
N SER A 2 -14.36 18.46 7.26
CA SER A 2 -15.08 17.74 6.21
C SER A 2 -14.27 16.50 5.82
N THR A 3 -14.83 15.31 6.01
CA THR A 3 -14.24 14.06 5.53
C THR A 3 -14.80 13.77 4.15
N THR A 4 -14.12 14.24 3.11
CA THR A 4 -14.51 13.96 1.72
C THR A 4 -13.78 12.70 1.24
N PRO A 5 -14.48 11.61 0.89
CA PRO A 5 -13.84 10.45 0.28
C PRO A 5 -13.17 10.85 -1.03
N LYS A 6 -11.90 10.48 -1.19
CA LYS A 6 -11.15 10.72 -2.43
C LYS A 6 -10.70 9.38 -3.01
N GLY A 7 -11.10 9.11 -4.24
CA GLY A 7 -10.56 7.98 -4.99
C GLY A 7 -9.07 8.18 -5.23
N MET A 8 -8.26 7.22 -4.80
CA MET A 8 -6.82 7.21 -5.03
C MET A 8 -6.38 5.83 -5.51
N SER A 9 -5.45 5.80 -6.46
CA SER A 9 -4.87 4.54 -6.90
C SER A 9 -3.81 4.03 -5.93
N ILE A 10 -3.65 2.70 -5.86
CA ILE A 10 -2.59 2.05 -5.07
C ILE A 10 -1.20 2.54 -5.49
N LEU A 11 -0.99 2.82 -6.78
CA LEU A 11 0.25 3.38 -7.31
C LEU A 11 0.60 4.72 -6.67
N GLU A 12 -0.35 5.65 -6.64
CA GLU A 12 -0.15 6.96 -6.02
C GLU A 12 0.09 6.86 -4.51
N MET A 13 -0.67 5.99 -3.84
CA MET A 13 -0.50 5.73 -2.41
C MET A 13 0.89 5.14 -2.08
N TYR A 14 1.39 4.24 -2.93
CA TYR A 14 2.74 3.68 -2.79
C TYR A 14 3.83 4.72 -3.09
N ARG A 15 3.62 5.64 -4.04
CA ARG A 15 4.53 6.79 -4.22
C ARG A 15 4.63 7.61 -2.94
N TRP A 16 3.50 7.94 -2.31
CA TRP A 16 3.49 8.71 -1.05
C TRP A 16 4.24 7.99 0.07
N TYR A 17 4.07 6.68 0.17
CA TYR A 17 4.84 5.85 1.11
C TYR A 17 6.35 5.97 0.85
N ARG A 18 6.79 5.76 -0.40
CA ARG A 18 8.22 5.77 -0.77
C ARG A 18 8.86 7.17 -0.72
N SER A 19 8.07 8.23 -0.84
CA SER A 19 8.50 9.62 -0.68
C SER A 19 8.40 10.13 0.76
N ASN A 20 8.16 9.25 1.75
CA ASN A 20 8.01 9.62 3.16
C ASN A 20 6.90 10.65 3.46
N LYS A 21 5.87 10.74 2.60
CA LYS A 21 4.72 11.64 2.81
C LYS A 21 3.67 11.08 3.76
N LEU A 22 3.72 9.78 4.02
CA LEU A 22 2.82 9.10 4.95
C LEU A 22 3.45 9.02 6.35
N ILE A 23 2.78 9.59 7.33
CA ILE A 23 3.25 9.66 8.72
C ILE A 23 2.38 8.79 9.61
N VAL A 24 3.01 8.10 10.56
CA VAL A 24 2.33 7.23 11.53
C VAL A 24 2.55 7.78 12.93
N ASN A 25 1.47 8.15 13.59
CA ASN A 25 1.53 8.66 14.96
C ASN A 25 1.61 7.52 15.98
N ARG A 26 2.82 7.26 16.46
CA ARG A 26 3.13 6.16 17.38
C ARG A 26 2.51 6.31 18.78
N ARG A 27 1.94 7.47 19.14
CA ARG A 27 1.31 7.69 20.45
C ARG A 27 0.04 6.88 20.63
N TYR A 28 -0.71 6.66 19.56
CA TYR A 28 -2.00 5.96 19.62
C TYR A 28 -2.15 4.86 18.56
N GLN A 29 -1.28 4.80 17.54
CA GLN A 29 -1.33 3.74 16.54
C GLN A 29 -0.89 2.38 17.12
N ARG A 30 -1.65 1.33 16.81
CA ARG A 30 -1.34 -0.04 17.22
C ARG A 30 -0.11 -0.55 16.47
N LYS A 31 0.59 -1.51 17.08
CA LYS A 31 1.70 -2.22 16.43
C LYS A 31 1.20 -2.99 15.21
N LEU A 32 2.07 -3.16 14.22
CA LEU A 32 1.83 -4.08 13.10
C LEU A 32 1.87 -5.51 13.63
N VAL A 33 0.72 -6.19 13.65
CA VAL A 33 0.57 -7.52 14.26
C VAL A 33 0.01 -8.55 13.27
N TRP A 34 -0.36 -8.12 12.06
CA TRP A 34 -0.81 -9.05 11.04
C TRP A 34 0.29 -10.01 10.63
N THR A 35 -0.04 -11.30 10.74
CA THR A 35 0.72 -12.41 10.22
C THR A 35 0.79 -12.37 8.70
N LYS A 36 1.74 -13.10 8.10
CA LYS A 36 1.83 -13.24 6.64
C LYS A 36 0.52 -13.78 6.04
N ALA A 37 -0.17 -14.67 6.74
CA ALA A 37 -1.45 -15.24 6.30
C ALA A 37 -2.57 -14.18 6.25
N GLU A 38 -2.67 -13.33 7.26
CA GLU A 38 -3.66 -12.22 7.29
C GLU A 38 -3.36 -11.18 6.19
N LYS A 39 -2.09 -10.84 6.00
CA LYS A 39 -1.66 -9.97 4.89
C LYS A 39 -2.05 -10.58 3.55
N ALA A 40 -1.74 -11.87 3.33
CA ALA A 40 -2.10 -12.59 2.12
C ALA A 40 -3.61 -12.64 1.88
N GLY A 41 -4.42 -12.82 2.93
CA GLY A 41 -5.88 -12.80 2.84
C GLY A 41 -6.44 -11.46 2.35
N LEU A 42 -5.85 -10.33 2.78
CA LEU A 42 -6.23 -9.02 2.23
C LEU A 42 -5.90 -8.92 0.74
N ILE A 43 -4.69 -9.33 0.34
CA ILE A 43 -4.27 -9.28 -1.06
C ILE A 43 -5.16 -10.18 -1.92
N GLN A 44 -5.47 -11.38 -1.45
CA GLN A 44 -6.40 -12.29 -2.13
C GLN A 44 -7.78 -11.63 -2.31
N SER A 45 -8.28 -10.94 -1.28
CA SER A 45 -9.54 -10.20 -1.38
C SER A 45 -9.50 -9.11 -2.45
N LEU A 46 -8.39 -8.37 -2.55
CA LEU A 46 -8.18 -7.38 -3.61
C LEU A 46 -8.15 -8.01 -5.01
N LEU A 47 -7.48 -9.16 -5.16
CA LEU A 47 -7.42 -9.89 -6.44
C LEU A 47 -8.78 -10.42 -6.88
N LEU A 48 -9.64 -10.76 -5.93
CA LEU A 48 -11.02 -11.21 -6.15
C LEU A 48 -12.01 -10.04 -6.29
N ASN A 49 -11.54 -8.78 -6.26
CA ASN A 49 -12.36 -7.57 -6.30
C ASN A 49 -13.38 -7.47 -5.15
N TYR A 50 -13.09 -8.05 -3.99
CA TYR A 50 -13.92 -7.82 -2.81
C TYR A 50 -13.73 -6.40 -2.27
N PRO A 51 -14.82 -5.77 -1.77
CA PRO A 51 -14.73 -4.43 -1.20
C PRO A 51 -13.85 -4.45 0.06
N ILE A 52 -12.92 -3.51 0.14
CA ILE A 52 -12.10 -3.28 1.34
C ILE A 52 -12.57 -2.01 2.05
N PRO A 53 -12.53 -1.98 3.39
CA PRO A 53 -12.80 -0.75 4.13
C PRO A 53 -11.85 0.38 3.72
N LEU A 54 -12.38 1.60 3.70
CA LEU A 54 -11.63 2.81 3.34
C LEU A 54 -10.37 2.98 4.20
N ILE A 55 -9.37 3.64 3.63
CA ILE A 55 -8.18 4.10 4.36
C ILE A 55 -8.43 5.56 4.71
N LEU A 56 -8.24 5.93 5.98
CA LEU A 56 -8.46 7.29 6.45
C LEU A 56 -7.12 7.99 6.65
N LEU A 57 -6.97 9.13 5.97
CA LEU A 57 -5.78 9.98 6.06
C LEU A 57 -6.17 11.37 6.57
N GLY A 58 -5.37 11.91 7.48
CA GLY A 58 -5.43 13.30 7.91
C GLY A 58 -4.35 14.10 7.19
N GLY A 59 -4.74 14.99 6.27
CA GLY A 59 -3.80 15.88 5.60
C GLY A 59 -3.39 17.04 6.50
N PHE A 60 -2.10 17.36 6.56
CA PHE A 60 -1.60 18.58 7.18
C PHE A 60 -0.40 19.13 6.39
N LYS A 61 -0.33 20.45 6.34
CA LYS A 61 0.81 21.15 5.75
C LYS A 61 1.90 21.26 6.80
N THR A 62 3.11 20.86 6.44
CA THR A 62 4.29 21.20 7.22
C THR A 62 4.73 22.63 6.87
N ASN A 63 5.66 23.19 7.64
CA ASN A 63 6.22 24.52 7.40
C ASN A 63 6.98 24.62 6.05
N GLU A 64 7.27 23.49 5.40
CA GLU A 64 8.04 23.37 4.16
C GLU A 64 7.16 23.33 2.89
N GLU A 65 5.88 23.70 2.99
CA GLU A 65 4.89 23.64 1.90
C GLU A 65 4.58 22.24 1.33
N GLU A 66 5.29 21.20 1.77
CA GLU A 66 4.98 19.83 1.37
C GLU A 66 3.75 19.28 2.10
N GLU A 67 2.79 18.80 1.31
CA GLU A 67 1.64 18.06 1.83
C GLU A 67 2.08 16.71 2.40
N THR A 68 1.84 16.54 3.70
CA THR A 68 2.03 15.28 4.41
C THR A 68 0.70 14.75 4.93
N TYR A 69 0.62 13.43 5.10
CA TYR A 69 -0.61 12.74 5.42
C TYR A 69 -0.39 11.80 6.60
N GLU A 70 -1.10 12.03 7.71
CA GLU A 70 -1.14 11.11 8.84
C GLU A 70 -2.10 9.96 8.53
N ILE A 71 -1.65 8.73 8.76
CA ILE A 71 -2.51 7.56 8.68
C ILE A 71 -3.36 7.49 9.96
N ILE A 72 -4.67 7.72 9.81
CA ILE A 72 -5.65 7.64 10.90
C ILE A 72 -6.14 6.20 11.03
N ASP A 73 -6.53 5.57 9.92
CA ASP A 73 -6.96 4.17 9.86
C ASP A 73 -6.40 3.46 8.62
N GLY A 74 -6.27 2.13 8.71
CA GLY A 74 -5.83 1.30 7.59
C GLY A 74 -4.34 0.96 7.57
N MET A 75 -3.61 1.21 8.66
CA MET A 75 -2.16 0.96 8.75
C MET A 75 -1.76 -0.49 8.42
N GLN A 76 -2.47 -1.49 8.94
CA GLN A 76 -2.19 -2.90 8.63
C GLN A 76 -2.47 -3.22 7.14
N ARG A 77 -3.53 -2.62 6.58
CA ARG A 77 -3.91 -2.81 5.18
C ARG A 77 -2.86 -2.23 4.23
N LEU A 78 -2.43 -1.00 4.51
CA LEU A 78 -1.34 -0.36 3.77
C LEU A 78 -0.04 -1.17 3.88
N ASN A 79 0.31 -1.63 5.08
CA ASN A 79 1.50 -2.45 5.26
C ASN A 79 1.44 -3.78 4.48
N ALA A 80 0.28 -4.44 4.43
CA ALA A 80 0.10 -5.64 3.62
C ALA A 80 0.26 -5.35 2.12
N ILE A 81 -0.38 -4.28 1.62
CA ILE A 81 -0.32 -3.89 0.21
C ILE A 81 1.11 -3.53 -0.21
N PHE A 82 1.80 -2.69 0.56
CA PHE A 82 3.16 -2.27 0.23
C PHE A 82 4.16 -3.43 0.36
N GLY A 83 4.04 -4.26 1.41
CA GLY A 83 4.88 -5.44 1.56
C GLY A 83 4.70 -6.44 0.41
N PHE A 84 3.49 -6.58 -0.13
CA PHE A 84 3.27 -7.40 -1.32
C PHE A 84 3.93 -6.81 -2.57
N ILE A 85 3.82 -5.49 -2.79
CA ILE A 85 4.49 -4.77 -3.89
C ILE A 85 6.01 -4.94 -3.81
N GLU A 86 6.57 -4.84 -2.61
CA GLU A 86 8.00 -5.04 -2.31
C GLU A 86 8.40 -6.52 -2.21
N ASN A 87 7.50 -7.45 -2.58
CA ASN A 87 7.77 -8.90 -2.68
C ASN A 87 8.17 -9.57 -1.33
N GLU A 88 7.78 -8.99 -0.18
CA GLU A 88 8.07 -9.55 1.16
C GLU A 88 7.41 -10.90 1.45
N PHE A 89 6.30 -11.20 0.76
CA PHE A 89 5.55 -12.44 0.87
C PHE A 89 4.79 -12.74 -0.43
N SER A 90 4.42 -14.01 -0.61
CA SER A 90 3.60 -14.49 -1.73
C SER A 90 2.15 -14.73 -1.32
N VAL A 91 1.27 -14.77 -2.31
CA VAL A 91 -0.13 -15.16 -2.20
C VAL A 91 -0.38 -16.27 -3.21
N ASP A 92 -0.80 -17.45 -2.74
CA ASP A 92 -0.95 -18.65 -3.56
C ASP A 92 0.32 -18.93 -4.40
N ASP A 93 1.49 -18.85 -3.76
CA ASP A 93 2.83 -18.96 -4.35
C ASP A 93 3.18 -17.91 -5.41
N LYS A 94 2.39 -16.84 -5.52
CA LYS A 94 2.61 -15.77 -6.49
C LYS A 94 3.03 -14.45 -5.81
N PHE A 95 3.96 -13.75 -6.43
CA PHE A 95 4.48 -12.45 -6.00
C PHE A 95 3.94 -11.31 -6.84
N PHE A 96 4.14 -10.06 -6.43
CA PHE A 96 3.74 -8.92 -7.24
C PHE A 96 4.64 -8.76 -8.47
N ASP A 97 4.06 -8.61 -9.66
CA ASP A 97 4.80 -8.31 -10.89
C ASP A 97 5.35 -6.87 -10.87
N ILE A 98 6.59 -6.72 -10.40
CA ILE A 98 7.25 -5.41 -10.30
C ILE A 98 7.43 -4.71 -11.65
N THR A 99 7.48 -5.46 -12.77
CA THR A 99 7.71 -4.87 -14.10
C THR A 99 6.55 -3.99 -14.55
N LYS A 100 5.35 -4.22 -14.00
CA LYS A 100 4.14 -3.45 -14.30
C LYS A 100 4.04 -2.17 -13.49
N HIS A 101 4.92 -1.97 -12.51
CA HIS A 101 4.88 -0.83 -11.62
C HIS A 101 6.19 -0.03 -11.71
N PRO A 102 6.23 1.09 -12.47
CA PRO A 102 7.47 1.80 -12.79
C PRO A 102 8.34 2.14 -11.57
N LEU A 103 7.71 2.65 -10.50
CA LEU A 103 8.42 2.97 -9.26
C LEU A 103 8.97 1.72 -8.56
N ALA A 104 8.22 0.63 -8.49
CA ALA A 104 8.67 -0.59 -7.81
C ALA A 104 9.82 -1.23 -8.60
N HIS A 105 9.72 -1.24 -9.93
CA HIS A 105 10.79 -1.67 -10.81
C HIS A 105 12.09 -0.86 -10.63
N GLU A 106 11.98 0.47 -10.55
CA GLU A 106 13.13 1.34 -10.33
C GLU A 106 13.76 1.13 -8.94
N LEU A 107 12.94 1.03 -7.90
CA LEU A 107 13.41 0.79 -6.53
C LEU A 107 14.10 -0.56 -6.39
N SER A 108 13.56 -1.60 -7.01
CA SER A 108 14.19 -2.92 -7.07
C SER A 108 15.56 -2.86 -7.76
N LYS A 109 15.67 -2.16 -8.91
CA LYS A 109 16.96 -1.94 -9.58
C LYS A 109 17.99 -1.17 -8.74
N LYS A 110 17.52 -0.28 -7.87
CA LYS A 110 18.36 0.46 -6.91
C LYS A 110 18.74 -0.38 -5.68
N GLY A 111 18.32 -1.64 -5.59
CA GLY A 111 18.62 -2.54 -4.47
C GLY A 111 17.87 -2.18 -3.19
N VAL A 112 16.76 -1.45 -3.29
CA VAL A 112 15.94 -1.08 -2.14
C VAL A 112 15.21 -2.29 -1.54
N PHE A 113 14.82 -3.23 -2.41
CA PHE A 113 14.25 -4.52 -2.05
C PHE A 113 14.56 -5.52 -3.16
N GLU A 114 14.60 -6.80 -2.80
CA GLU A 114 14.89 -7.89 -3.73
C GLU A 114 13.61 -8.37 -4.42
N PRO A 115 13.58 -8.43 -5.77
CA PRO A 115 12.42 -8.95 -6.48
C PRO A 115 12.35 -10.47 -6.35
N ALA A 116 11.14 -11.01 -6.26
CA ALA A 116 10.94 -12.45 -6.33
C ALA A 116 11.07 -12.96 -7.77
N ASP A 117 11.36 -14.26 -7.89
CA ASP A 117 11.60 -14.90 -9.18
C ASP A 117 10.37 -14.81 -10.10
N SER A 118 10.58 -14.34 -11.33
CA SER A 118 9.52 -13.85 -12.24
C SER A 118 8.49 -14.91 -12.66
N ALA A 119 8.79 -16.20 -12.43
CA ALA A 119 7.98 -17.34 -12.88
C ALA A 119 6.62 -17.45 -12.19
N LYS A 120 6.36 -16.72 -11.10
CA LYS A 120 5.10 -16.77 -10.36
C LYS A 120 4.63 -15.36 -9.96
N SER A 121 4.25 -14.52 -10.91
CA SER A 121 3.82 -13.13 -10.61
C SER A 121 2.33 -12.86 -10.85
N VAL A 122 1.76 -11.94 -10.07
CA VAL A 122 0.36 -11.48 -10.11
C VAL A 122 0.32 -9.95 -10.05
N PHE A 123 -0.64 -9.36 -10.74
CA PHE A 123 -0.85 -7.92 -10.78
C PHE A 123 -2.14 -7.51 -10.06
N LEU A 124 -2.04 -6.54 -9.15
CA LEU A 124 -3.20 -5.88 -8.54
C LEU A 124 -3.80 -4.92 -9.59
N ARG A 125 -4.91 -5.31 -10.23
CA ARG A 125 -5.67 -4.38 -11.07
C ARG A 125 -6.26 -3.29 -10.19
N GLN A 126 -6.24 -2.08 -10.73
CA GLN A 126 -6.59 -0.83 -10.05
C GLN A 126 -7.93 -0.95 -9.31
N ALA A 127 -7.87 -1.14 -8.00
CA ALA A 127 -9.03 -0.97 -7.13
C ALA A 127 -9.32 0.54 -7.07
N LEU A 128 -10.10 1.00 -8.04
CA LEU A 128 -10.72 2.31 -8.01
C LEU A 128 -11.63 2.28 -6.78
N VAL A 129 -11.22 3.00 -5.71
CA VAL A 129 -12.07 3.27 -4.55
C VAL A 129 -13.22 4.14 -5.06
N LEU A 130 -14.26 3.47 -5.56
CA LEU A 130 -15.53 4.04 -5.96
C LEU A 130 -16.49 3.83 -4.80
N THR A 131 -17.05 4.93 -4.30
CA THR A 131 -18.50 5.02 -4.09
C THR A 131 -18.90 6.48 -3.94
N SER A 132 -19.92 6.84 -4.73
CA SER A 132 -21.12 7.66 -4.44
C SER A 132 -20.98 8.96 -3.65
#